data_AF-A0AAV7YK03-F1
#
_entry.id   AF-A0AAV7YK03-F1
#
_cell.length_a   1.000
_cell.length_b   1.000
_cell.length_c   1.000
_cell.angle_alpha   90.00
_cell.angle_beta   90.00
_cell.angle_gamma   90.00
#
_symmetry.space_group_name_H-M   'P 1'
#
loop_
_entity.id
_entity.type
_entity.pdbx_description
1 polymer ?
#
loop_
_entity_poly.entity_id
_entity_poly.type
_entity_poly.pdbx_seq_one_letter_code
_entity_poly.pdbx_strand_id
1 'polypeptide(L)'
;MKILHNLFLIFILVVLVTSQSTPIIGVVSQPSTSKLKRFGNQFIASSIVKWVSQSGAKVVPIKYDIKETDLIPLLDQMNGVVIPGGSLPVPSENKLEAYPLYQTVKTITQITIDKNKKGEHFPVFAISESMSMVLMAYEQTLQETIASQKIASGSQEDSNKNKEQMGGVLAASETFIYPISKWPLNKLSKKIVFEGGAPESKMFGGVSPLLITKLDEHKSWAHFYGKQSITTDNFYKMKSVWNDFNIMMTLPTNKKSKVVDPANNEPGDMDSNPNPAKKFPYNKISIVAAVEGNDVPILGTLWHPAHNAWEWGKKQSPVCREYECIKVTQVLASNFVQQARKHALQKSEHHLNLNSGSSQLQSIMEVKKFYTYKFDNSFFESYIFEVNPSWNKEDSTFLDFFMLLLSFLGLGTTMWLFFVGLKWMFQSKSNQTSGKLLKEI
;
A
#
# COMPACT_ATOMS: atom_id res chain seq x y z
N MET A 1 48.66 -5.77 25.35
CA MET A 1 48.28 -5.45 23.96
C MET A 1 47.26 -6.43 23.35
N LYS A 2 47.49 -7.76 23.36
CA LYS A 2 46.54 -8.72 22.76
C LYS A 2 45.11 -8.68 23.31
N ILE A 3 44.94 -8.47 24.63
CA ILE A 3 43.61 -8.35 25.26
C ILE A 3 42.89 -7.07 24.81
N LEU A 4 43.61 -5.95 24.70
CA LEU A 4 43.05 -4.67 24.24
C LEU A 4 42.67 -4.72 22.75
N HIS A 5 43.45 -5.42 21.94
CA HIS A 5 43.15 -5.69 20.53
C HIS A 5 41.91 -6.58 20.38
N ASN A 6 41.78 -7.63 21.19
CA ASN A 6 40.60 -8.51 21.18
C ASN A 6 39.35 -7.78 21.68
N LEU A 7 39.46 -6.94 22.71
CA LEU A 7 38.35 -6.10 23.18
C LEU A 7 37.95 -5.05 22.14
N PHE A 8 38.90 -4.50 21.39
CA PHE A 8 38.64 -3.58 20.29
C PHE A 8 37.95 -4.28 19.10
N LEU A 9 38.36 -5.49 18.75
CA LEU A 9 37.70 -6.30 17.74
C LEU A 9 36.30 -6.74 18.17
N ILE A 10 36.10 -7.13 19.43
CA ILE A 10 34.78 -7.43 19.99
C ILE A 10 33.92 -6.17 20.01
N PHE A 11 34.47 -5.01 20.36
CA PHE A 11 33.76 -3.74 20.31
C PHE A 11 33.36 -3.37 18.87
N ILE A 12 34.24 -3.54 17.88
CA ILE A 12 33.92 -3.36 16.46
C ILE A 12 32.83 -4.34 16.02
N LEU A 13 32.92 -5.62 16.39
CA LEU A 13 31.90 -6.64 16.11
C LEU A 13 30.57 -6.29 16.78
N VAL A 14 30.57 -5.83 18.03
CA VAL A 14 29.37 -5.40 18.76
C VAL A 14 28.77 -4.15 18.12
N VAL A 15 29.58 -3.16 17.75
CA VAL A 15 29.12 -1.94 17.06
C VAL A 15 28.54 -2.28 15.68
N LEU A 16 29.19 -3.15 14.91
CA LEU A 16 28.69 -3.65 13.63
C LEU A 16 27.39 -4.47 13.78
N VAL A 17 27.28 -5.30 14.83
CA VAL A 17 26.06 -6.07 15.16
C VAL A 17 24.93 -5.17 15.67
N THR A 18 25.24 -4.02 16.29
CA THR A 18 24.23 -3.07 16.80
C THR A 18 23.68 -2.10 15.74
N SER A 19 24.25 -2.06 14.54
CA SER A 19 23.71 -1.29 13.40
C SER A 19 22.58 -2.04 12.68
N GLN A 20 21.63 -2.62 13.42
CA GLN A 20 20.38 -3.04 12.77
C GLN A 20 19.53 -1.79 12.53
N SER A 21 19.84 -1.09 11.45
CA SER A 21 19.15 0.13 11.01
C SER A 21 17.64 -0.12 11.03
N THR A 22 16.91 0.68 11.81
CA THR A 22 15.45 0.65 11.85
C THR A 22 14.91 0.92 10.44
N PRO A 23 14.26 -0.04 9.76
CA PRO A 23 13.81 0.16 8.39
C PRO A 23 12.73 1.24 8.35
N ILE A 24 12.82 2.11 7.33
CA ILE A 24 11.85 3.15 7.01
C ILE A 24 10.92 2.59 5.94
N ILE A 25 9.65 2.46 6.27
CA ILE A 25 8.61 1.99 5.35
C ILE A 25 7.74 3.16 4.94
N GLY A 26 7.68 3.40 3.64
CA GLY A 26 6.69 4.29 3.03
C GLY A 26 5.30 3.68 3.12
N VAL A 27 4.29 4.43 3.55
CA VAL A 27 2.89 3.99 3.49
C VAL A 27 2.11 4.96 2.62
N VAL A 28 1.61 4.46 1.48
CA VAL A 28 0.82 5.27 0.56
C VAL A 28 -0.53 5.60 1.19
N SER A 29 -0.88 6.87 1.22
CA SER A 29 -2.19 7.35 1.66
C SER A 29 -3.28 6.96 0.66
N GLN A 30 -4.52 7.14 1.08
CA GLN A 30 -5.70 6.89 0.27
C GLN A 30 -6.55 8.16 0.23
N PRO A 31 -7.21 8.44 -0.90
CA PRO A 31 -8.14 9.56 -0.98
C PRO A 31 -9.31 9.40 0.00
N SER A 32 -9.64 10.48 0.70
CA SER A 32 -10.71 10.49 1.71
C SER A 32 -12.08 10.25 1.10
N THR A 33 -12.89 9.46 1.82
CA THR A 33 -14.32 9.33 1.53
C THR A 33 -15.02 10.69 1.66
N SER A 34 -16.20 10.85 1.04
CA SER A 34 -16.99 12.09 1.16
C SER A 34 -17.24 12.52 2.61
N LYS A 35 -17.30 11.56 3.55
CA LYS A 35 -17.52 11.81 4.98
C LYS A 35 -16.27 12.30 5.72
N LEU A 36 -15.09 11.93 5.23
CA LEU A 36 -13.79 12.33 5.79
C LEU A 36 -13.19 13.58 5.11
N LYS A 37 -13.62 13.93 3.89
CA LYS A 37 -13.13 15.12 3.15
C LYS A 37 -13.18 16.42 3.94
N ARG A 38 -14.10 16.56 4.89
CA ARG A 38 -14.18 17.72 5.79
C ARG A 38 -12.97 17.87 6.73
N PHE A 39 -12.27 16.77 7.03
CA PHE A 39 -11.09 16.75 7.89
C PHE A 39 -9.79 16.79 7.10
N GLY A 40 -9.83 16.29 5.86
CA GLY A 40 -8.73 16.36 4.90
C GLY A 40 -8.97 15.46 3.71
N ASN A 41 -8.23 15.69 2.63
CA ASN A 41 -8.51 15.08 1.33
C ASN A 41 -7.91 13.68 1.16
N GLN A 42 -7.00 13.27 2.04
CA GLN A 42 -6.39 11.94 2.03
C GLN A 42 -6.08 11.46 3.44
N PHE A 43 -5.96 10.14 3.62
CA PHE A 43 -5.78 9.52 4.93
C PHE A 43 -4.91 8.25 4.86
N ILE A 44 -4.37 7.83 5.99
CA ILE A 44 -3.77 6.52 6.21
C ILE A 44 -4.47 5.90 7.41
N ALA A 45 -5.01 4.69 7.25
CA ALA A 45 -5.60 3.95 8.37
C ALA A 45 -4.52 3.64 9.42
N SER A 46 -4.81 3.95 10.69
CA SER A 46 -3.83 3.75 11.76
C SER A 46 -3.49 2.27 11.97
N SER A 47 -4.38 1.36 11.57
CA SER A 47 -4.14 -0.09 11.63
C SER A 47 -2.94 -0.51 10.78
N ILE A 48 -2.76 0.05 9.58
CA ILE A 48 -1.59 -0.23 8.73
C ILE A 48 -0.30 0.27 9.38
N VAL A 49 -0.33 1.48 9.94
CA VAL A 49 0.84 2.05 10.64
C VAL A 49 1.23 1.17 11.82
N LYS A 50 0.26 0.77 12.65
CA LYS A 50 0.49 -0.13 13.78
C LYS A 50 0.99 -1.50 13.34
N TRP A 51 0.44 -2.05 12.26
CA TRP A 51 0.80 -3.35 11.70
C TRP A 51 2.25 -3.44 11.25
N VAL A 52 2.78 -2.39 10.61
CA VAL A 52 4.18 -2.34 10.19
C VAL A 52 5.09 -2.00 11.38
N SER A 53 4.67 -1.05 12.22
CA SER A 53 5.47 -0.56 13.36
C SER A 53 5.69 -1.64 14.43
N GLN A 54 4.73 -2.55 14.66
CA GLN A 54 4.91 -3.66 15.60
C GLN A 54 6.09 -4.58 15.25
N SER A 55 6.53 -4.59 13.99
CA SER A 55 7.68 -5.38 13.53
C SER A 55 8.99 -4.58 13.53
N GLY A 56 9.00 -3.39 14.16
CA GLY A 56 10.19 -2.58 14.40
C GLY A 56 10.58 -1.67 13.24
N ALA A 57 9.63 -1.17 12.47
CA ALA A 57 9.84 -0.23 11.38
C ALA A 57 9.33 1.17 11.71
N LYS A 58 9.99 2.20 11.17
CA LYS A 58 9.48 3.58 11.14
C LYS A 58 8.59 3.76 9.92
N VAL A 59 7.51 4.52 10.07
CA VAL A 59 6.57 4.78 8.96
C VAL A 59 6.67 6.24 8.51
N VAL A 60 6.77 6.42 7.20
CA VAL A 60 6.73 7.72 6.51
C VAL A 60 5.53 7.71 5.55
N PRO A 61 4.65 8.71 5.58
CA PRO A 61 3.53 8.79 4.66
C PRO A 61 3.99 9.14 3.24
N ILE A 62 3.38 8.52 2.24
CA ILE A 62 3.49 8.89 0.83
C ILE A 62 2.11 9.39 0.38
N LYS A 63 2.03 10.60 -0.19
CA LYS A 63 0.75 11.11 -0.72
C LYS A 63 0.31 10.26 -1.91
N TYR A 64 -0.98 9.97 -2.04
CA TYR A 64 -1.47 9.09 -3.09
C TYR A 64 -1.35 9.71 -4.49
N ASP A 65 -1.28 11.04 -4.55
CA ASP A 65 -1.19 11.88 -5.74
C ASP A 65 0.17 12.60 -5.84
N ILE A 66 1.19 12.08 -5.16
CA ILE A 66 2.57 12.58 -5.25
C ILE A 66 3.07 12.53 -6.70
N LYS A 67 3.77 13.57 -7.13
CA LYS A 67 4.39 13.60 -8.47
C LYS A 67 5.64 12.74 -8.49
N GLU A 68 5.92 12.13 -9.64
CA GLU A 68 7.11 11.30 -9.85
C GLU A 68 8.42 12.00 -9.44
N THR A 69 8.55 13.29 -9.76
CA THR A 69 9.72 14.12 -9.42
C THR A 69 10.01 14.19 -7.92
N ASP A 70 8.97 14.11 -7.09
CA ASP A 70 9.08 14.17 -5.63
C ASP A 70 9.08 12.75 -5.02
N LEU A 71 8.45 11.79 -5.69
CA LEU A 71 8.35 10.41 -5.25
C LEU A 71 9.68 9.66 -5.36
N ILE A 72 10.42 9.82 -6.46
CA ILE A 72 11.68 9.09 -6.67
C ILE A 72 12.71 9.40 -5.55
N PRO A 73 13.03 10.68 -5.25
CA PRO A 73 13.98 11.00 -4.17
C PRO A 73 13.48 10.56 -2.79
N LEU A 74 12.16 10.51 -2.59
CA LEU A 74 11.54 10.05 -1.36
C LEU A 74 11.73 8.52 -1.19
N LEU A 75 11.52 7.74 -2.25
CA LEU A 75 11.71 6.28 -2.23
C LEU A 75 13.16 5.88 -2.02
N ASP A 76 14.12 6.66 -2.51
CA ASP A 76 15.55 6.44 -2.27
C ASP A 76 15.94 6.60 -0.80
N GLN A 77 15.11 7.21 0.04
CA GLN A 77 15.32 7.29 1.48
C GLN A 77 14.60 6.19 2.27
N MET A 78 13.85 5.32 1.58
CA MET A 78 13.05 4.25 2.19
C MET A 78 13.70 2.88 2.01
N ASN A 79 13.18 1.91 2.77
CA ASN A 79 13.57 0.51 2.74
C ASN A 79 12.49 -0.42 2.19
N GLY A 80 11.31 0.12 1.86
CA GLY A 80 10.19 -0.60 1.28
C GLY A 80 8.91 0.23 1.36
N VAL A 81 7.85 -0.24 0.71
CA VAL A 81 6.57 0.47 0.62
C VAL A 81 5.40 -0.45 0.91
N VAL A 82 4.43 0.01 1.70
CA VAL A 82 3.09 -0.57 1.79
C VAL A 82 2.14 0.31 1.00
N ILE A 83 1.33 -0.32 0.16
CA ILE A 83 0.26 0.30 -0.61
C ILE A 83 -1.06 -0.26 -0.08
N PRO A 84 -1.71 0.43 0.87
CA PRO A 84 -3.00 0.02 1.41
C PRO A 84 -4.09 0.10 0.35
N GLY A 85 -5.11 -0.74 0.46
CA GLY A 85 -6.38 -0.49 -0.20
C GLY A 85 -7.23 0.52 0.58
N GLY A 86 -8.19 1.11 -0.12
CA GLY A 86 -9.18 2.05 0.38
C GLY A 86 -10.60 1.68 -0.06
N SER A 87 -11.47 2.70 -0.08
CA SER A 87 -12.89 2.53 -0.39
C SER A 87 -13.27 3.09 -1.77
N LEU A 88 -12.32 3.71 -2.46
CA LEU A 88 -12.58 4.25 -3.78
C LEU A 88 -12.52 3.11 -4.80
N PRO A 89 -13.53 3.01 -5.69
CA PRO A 89 -13.42 2.08 -6.80
C PRO A 89 -12.20 2.50 -7.62
N VAL A 90 -11.37 1.53 -8.03
CA VAL A 90 -10.43 1.79 -9.12
C VAL A 90 -11.29 2.24 -10.30
N PRO A 91 -10.95 3.38 -10.92
CA PRO A 91 -11.76 3.92 -12.01
C PRO A 91 -12.01 2.87 -13.08
N SER A 92 -13.18 2.97 -13.73
CA SER A 92 -13.54 2.14 -14.87
C SER A 92 -12.47 2.19 -15.95
N GLU A 93 -12.26 1.05 -16.61
CA GLU A 93 -11.40 0.77 -17.77
C GLU A 93 -10.73 2.04 -18.36
N ASN A 94 -11.48 2.92 -19.04
CA ASN A 94 -10.93 4.08 -19.77
C ASN A 94 -10.36 5.26 -18.92
N LYS A 95 -10.14 5.12 -17.61
CA LYS A 95 -9.68 6.21 -16.73
C LYS A 95 -8.57 5.81 -15.75
N LEU A 96 -7.99 4.61 -15.90
CA LEU A 96 -6.97 4.12 -14.97
C LEU A 96 -5.73 5.02 -14.96
N GLU A 97 -5.23 5.41 -16.14
CA GLU A 97 -4.10 6.33 -16.28
C GLU A 97 -4.40 7.74 -15.74
N ALA A 98 -5.66 8.18 -15.75
CA ALA A 98 -6.05 9.46 -15.17
C ALA A 98 -6.16 9.40 -13.63
N TYR A 99 -5.95 8.24 -13.01
CA TYR A 99 -6.11 8.05 -11.58
C TYR A 99 -4.80 8.31 -10.83
N PRO A 100 -4.71 9.35 -9.98
CA PRO A 100 -3.45 9.72 -9.34
C PRO A 100 -2.84 8.59 -8.49
N LEU A 101 -3.66 7.82 -7.79
CA LEU A 101 -3.18 6.67 -7.02
C LEU A 101 -2.56 5.61 -7.95
N TYR A 102 -3.15 5.35 -9.12
CA TYR A 102 -2.56 4.40 -10.06
C TYR A 102 -1.22 4.89 -10.58
N GLN A 103 -1.07 6.19 -10.89
CA GLN A 103 0.22 6.75 -11.31
C GLN A 103 1.31 6.58 -10.25
N THR A 104 0.97 6.84 -8.99
CA THR A 104 1.87 6.60 -7.86
C THR A 104 2.25 5.11 -7.75
N VAL A 105 1.26 4.21 -7.85
CA VAL A 105 1.49 2.75 -7.83
C VAL A 105 2.35 2.29 -9.00
N LYS A 106 2.10 2.78 -10.21
CA LYS A 106 2.87 2.47 -11.41
C LYS A 106 4.33 2.87 -11.24
N THR A 107 4.56 4.10 -10.76
CA THR A 107 5.91 4.60 -10.49
C THR A 107 6.64 3.75 -9.44
N ILE A 108 6.00 3.43 -8.30
CA ILE A 108 6.59 2.56 -7.26
C ILE A 108 6.91 1.17 -7.83
N THR A 109 6.02 0.61 -8.65
CA THR A 109 6.19 -0.71 -9.27
C THR A 109 7.37 -0.71 -10.24
N GLN A 110 7.46 0.31 -11.12
CA GLN A 110 8.58 0.50 -12.03
C GLN A 110 9.92 0.58 -11.29
N ILE A 111 10.01 1.44 -10.27
CA ILE A 111 11.23 1.60 -9.45
C ILE A 111 11.61 0.29 -8.77
N THR A 112 10.62 -0.47 -8.29
CA THR A 112 10.85 -1.78 -7.67
C THR A 112 11.46 -2.77 -8.66
N ILE A 113 10.91 -2.83 -9.88
CA ILE A 113 11.44 -3.66 -10.97
C ILE A 113 12.88 -3.24 -11.31
N ASP A 114 13.12 -1.93 -11.46
CA ASP A 114 14.43 -1.42 -11.86
C ASP A 114 15.50 -1.60 -10.79
N LYS A 115 15.16 -1.40 -9.51
CA LYS A 115 16.03 -1.73 -8.38
C LYS A 115 16.33 -3.23 -8.34
N ASN A 116 15.30 -4.07 -8.49
CA ASN A 116 15.49 -5.52 -8.50
C ASN A 116 16.42 -5.98 -9.64
N LYS A 117 16.28 -5.42 -10.85
CA LYS A 117 17.18 -5.69 -11.99
C LYS A 117 18.65 -5.31 -11.71
N LYS A 118 18.88 -4.34 -10.82
CA LYS A 118 20.22 -3.92 -10.36
C LYS A 118 20.72 -4.72 -9.15
N GLY A 119 19.96 -5.71 -8.67
CA GLY A 119 20.28 -6.45 -7.45
C GLY A 119 19.93 -5.71 -6.15
N GLU A 120 19.32 -4.53 -6.24
CA GLU A 120 18.81 -3.78 -5.09
C GLU A 120 17.45 -4.34 -4.66
N HIS A 121 17.38 -4.88 -3.45
CA HIS A 121 16.15 -5.45 -2.91
C HIS A 121 15.28 -4.34 -2.30
N PHE A 122 14.16 -3.96 -2.94
CA PHE A 122 13.25 -2.93 -2.44
C PHE A 122 11.81 -3.45 -2.37
N PRO A 123 11.34 -3.95 -1.21
CA PRO A 123 10.07 -4.65 -1.15
C PRO A 123 8.83 -3.76 -1.16
N VAL A 124 7.79 -4.25 -1.84
CA VAL A 124 6.45 -3.64 -1.88
C VAL A 124 5.41 -4.62 -1.34
N PHE A 125 4.52 -4.15 -0.47
CA PHE A 125 3.35 -4.92 -0.01
C PHE A 125 2.06 -4.21 -0.40
N ALA A 126 1.28 -4.82 -1.30
CA ALA A 126 0.03 -4.28 -1.79
C ALA A 126 -1.18 -4.95 -1.11
N ILE A 127 -2.17 -4.16 -0.69
CA ILE A 127 -3.32 -4.65 0.08
C ILE A 127 -4.63 -4.33 -0.66
N SER A 128 -5.57 -5.27 -0.64
CA SER A 128 -6.89 -5.17 -1.28
C SER A 128 -6.76 -4.79 -2.77
N GLU A 129 -7.43 -3.74 -3.24
CA GLU A 129 -7.44 -3.36 -4.65
C GLU A 129 -6.07 -2.90 -5.17
N SER A 130 -5.18 -2.45 -4.29
CA SER A 130 -3.82 -2.07 -4.67
C SER A 130 -3.01 -3.28 -5.12
N MET A 131 -3.34 -4.49 -4.67
CA MET A 131 -2.74 -5.72 -5.22
C MET A 131 -3.00 -5.81 -6.72
N SER A 132 -4.25 -5.60 -7.14
CA SER A 132 -4.60 -5.61 -8.56
C SER A 132 -3.89 -4.48 -9.31
N MET A 133 -3.81 -3.27 -8.74
CA MET A 133 -3.07 -2.15 -9.36
C MET A 133 -1.60 -2.46 -9.58
N VAL A 134 -0.92 -3.06 -8.60
CA VAL A 134 0.49 -3.41 -8.72
C VAL A 134 0.70 -4.48 -9.79
N LEU A 135 -0.16 -5.51 -9.86
CA LEU A 135 -0.05 -6.55 -10.89
C LEU A 135 -0.28 -5.98 -12.30
N MET A 136 -1.26 -5.07 -12.47
CA MET A 136 -1.48 -4.39 -13.75
C MET A 136 -0.30 -3.50 -14.14
N ALA A 137 0.18 -2.69 -13.19
CA ALA A 137 1.36 -1.85 -13.39
C ALA A 137 2.60 -2.68 -13.74
N TYR A 138 2.76 -3.86 -13.14
CA TYR A 138 3.84 -4.79 -13.44
C TYR A 138 3.75 -5.31 -14.88
N GLU A 139 2.59 -5.83 -15.28
CA GLU A 139 2.35 -6.30 -16.65
C GLU A 139 2.62 -5.17 -17.65
N GLN A 140 2.05 -3.99 -17.41
CA GLN A 140 2.24 -2.82 -18.25
C GLN A 140 3.71 -2.42 -18.37
N THR A 141 4.43 -2.34 -17.26
CA THR A 141 5.86 -2.00 -17.22
C THR A 141 6.69 -2.97 -18.07
N LEU A 142 6.43 -4.27 -17.96
CA LEU A 142 7.17 -5.27 -18.73
C LEU A 142 6.84 -5.20 -20.22
N GLN A 143 5.57 -5.00 -20.57
CA GLN A 143 5.17 -4.82 -21.97
C GLN A 143 5.78 -3.56 -22.58
N GLU A 144 5.79 -2.43 -21.85
CA GLU A 144 6.45 -1.18 -22.25
C GLU A 144 7.96 -1.38 -22.45
N THR A 145 8.61 -2.17 -21.57
CA THR A 145 10.03 -2.52 -21.69
C THR A 145 10.29 -3.36 -22.96
N ILE A 146 9.48 -4.39 -23.20
CA ILE A 146 9.61 -5.27 -24.38
C ILE A 146 9.39 -4.48 -25.67
N ALA A 147 8.38 -3.60 -25.70
CA ALA A 147 8.11 -2.73 -26.84
C ALA A 147 9.31 -1.81 -27.11
N SER A 148 9.84 -1.17 -26.07
CA SER A 148 11.01 -0.29 -26.18
C SER A 148 12.26 -1.02 -26.69
N GLN A 149 12.48 -2.26 -26.24
CA GLN A 149 13.60 -3.09 -26.72
C GLN A 149 13.45 -3.48 -28.19
N LYS A 150 12.24 -3.86 -28.63
CA LYS A 150 11.97 -4.14 -30.05
C LYS A 150 12.26 -2.92 -30.93
N ILE A 151 11.80 -1.74 -30.50
CA ILE A 151 12.09 -0.46 -31.18
C ILE A 151 13.60 -0.22 -31.27
N ALA A 152 14.33 -0.38 -30.16
CA ALA A 152 15.78 -0.17 -30.13
C ALA A 152 16.57 -1.16 -31.01
N SER A 153 16.03 -2.37 -31.21
CA SER A 153 16.64 -3.40 -32.05
C SER A 153 16.46 -3.18 -33.57
N GLY A 154 15.84 -2.08 -34.00
CA GLY A 154 15.83 -1.66 -35.41
C GLY A 154 14.77 -2.33 -36.28
N SER A 155 13.75 -2.97 -35.71
CA SER A 155 12.54 -3.29 -36.48
C SER A 155 11.84 -1.96 -36.83
N GLN A 156 12.05 -1.46 -38.04
CA GLN A 156 11.40 -0.26 -38.56
C GLN A 156 9.88 -0.49 -38.64
N GLU A 157 9.15 -0.14 -37.58
CA GLU A 157 7.72 0.09 -37.64
C GLU A 157 7.35 1.43 -37.00
N ASP A 158 6.48 2.15 -37.73
CA ASP A 158 6.05 3.53 -37.54
C ASP A 158 5.76 3.94 -36.09
N SER A 159 6.15 5.17 -35.75
CA SER A 159 5.81 5.83 -34.49
C SER A 159 4.31 5.85 -34.18
N ASN A 160 3.44 5.76 -35.20
CA ASN A 160 1.98 5.66 -35.02
C ASN A 160 1.53 4.25 -34.58
N LYS A 161 2.10 3.18 -35.15
CA LYS A 161 1.86 1.80 -34.68
C LYS A 161 2.30 1.63 -33.23
N ASN A 162 3.38 2.30 -32.83
CA ASN A 162 3.90 2.20 -31.46
C ASN A 162 2.99 2.89 -30.42
N LYS A 163 2.36 4.03 -30.78
CA LYS A 163 1.32 4.66 -29.93
C LYS A 163 0.06 3.81 -29.83
N GLU A 164 -0.36 3.16 -30.92
CA GLU A 164 -1.49 2.23 -30.91
C GLU A 164 -1.18 0.96 -30.09
N GLN A 165 0.04 0.42 -30.18
CA GLN A 165 0.48 -0.71 -29.36
C GLN A 165 0.48 -0.36 -27.86
N MET A 166 1.02 0.81 -27.48
CA MET A 166 0.96 1.27 -26.09
C MET A 166 -0.48 1.49 -25.62
N GLY A 167 -1.35 2.08 -26.44
CA GLY A 167 -2.79 2.20 -26.17
C GLY A 167 -3.49 0.84 -26.00
N GLY A 168 -3.09 -0.16 -26.77
CA GLY A 168 -3.58 -1.54 -26.66
C GLY A 168 -3.09 -2.26 -25.40
N VAL A 169 -1.86 -2.01 -24.96
CA VAL A 169 -1.30 -2.54 -23.70
C VAL A 169 -2.08 -2.01 -22.50
N LEU A 170 -2.36 -0.71 -22.48
CA LEU A 170 -3.19 -0.06 -21.47
C LEU A 170 -4.58 -0.70 -21.39
N ALA A 171 -5.27 -0.77 -22.53
CA ALA A 171 -6.58 -1.38 -22.62
C ALA A 171 -6.59 -2.85 -22.18
N ALA A 172 -5.55 -3.64 -22.50
CA ALA A 172 -5.44 -5.02 -22.06
C ALA A 172 -5.29 -5.12 -20.53
N SER A 173 -4.40 -4.32 -19.93
CA SER A 173 -4.19 -4.29 -18.49
C SER A 173 -5.48 -3.96 -17.71
N GLU A 174 -6.30 -3.07 -18.27
CA GLU A 174 -7.57 -2.60 -17.71
C GLU A 174 -8.66 -3.69 -17.69
N THR A 175 -8.67 -4.62 -18.66
CA THR A 175 -9.65 -5.73 -18.70
C THR A 175 -9.44 -6.78 -17.60
N PHE A 176 -8.33 -6.71 -16.86
CA PHE A 176 -7.99 -7.72 -15.86
C PHE A 176 -8.71 -7.54 -14.51
N ILE A 177 -9.27 -6.36 -14.27
CA ILE A 177 -9.99 -6.02 -13.03
C ILE A 177 -11.42 -6.55 -13.07
N TYR A 178 -11.80 -7.37 -12.07
CA TYR A 178 -13.19 -7.76 -11.88
C TYR A 178 -13.84 -7.06 -10.68
N PRO A 179 -15.05 -6.46 -10.85
CA PRO A 179 -15.80 -5.90 -9.73
C PRO A 179 -16.34 -7.00 -8.80
N ILE A 180 -15.92 -6.94 -7.54
CA ILE A 180 -16.38 -7.77 -6.41
C ILE A 180 -17.82 -7.44 -6.01
N SER A 181 -18.39 -6.30 -6.40
CA SER A 181 -19.79 -5.94 -6.09
C SER A 181 -20.83 -6.95 -6.62
N LYS A 182 -20.44 -7.82 -7.57
CA LYS A 182 -21.26 -8.94 -8.08
C LYS A 182 -21.12 -10.23 -7.26
N TRP A 183 -20.28 -10.24 -6.22
CA TRP A 183 -19.94 -11.42 -5.44
C TRP A 183 -20.41 -11.27 -3.99
N PRO A 184 -21.20 -12.23 -3.47
CA PRO A 184 -21.52 -12.27 -2.06
C PRO A 184 -20.27 -12.74 -1.29
N LEU A 185 -19.34 -11.83 -0.97
CA LEU A 185 -18.15 -12.12 -0.14
C LEU A 185 -18.52 -12.75 1.20
N ASN A 186 -19.69 -12.39 1.75
CA ASN A 186 -20.29 -13.01 2.93
C ASN A 186 -20.66 -14.50 2.74
N LYS A 187 -20.63 -15.02 1.50
CA LYS A 187 -20.82 -16.44 1.15
C LYS A 187 -19.52 -17.15 0.73
N LEU A 188 -18.38 -16.45 0.64
CA LEU A 188 -17.06 -17.03 0.27
C LEU A 188 -16.36 -17.76 1.45
N SER A 189 -17.13 -18.08 2.49
CA SER A 189 -16.68 -18.52 3.81
C SER A 189 -16.31 -20.01 3.94
N LYS A 190 -15.77 -20.68 2.91
CA LYS A 190 -15.69 -22.15 2.99
C LYS A 190 -14.37 -22.86 2.77
N LYS A 191 -13.32 -22.24 2.24
CA LYS A 191 -11.95 -22.74 2.38
C LYS A 191 -10.99 -21.76 1.74
N ILE A 192 -9.92 -21.37 2.42
CA ILE A 192 -8.80 -20.71 1.76
C ILE A 192 -7.86 -21.82 1.31
N VAL A 193 -7.50 -21.82 0.03
CA VAL A 193 -6.57 -22.80 -0.49
C VAL A 193 -5.19 -22.19 -0.50
N PHE A 194 -4.27 -22.75 0.30
CA PHE A 194 -2.84 -22.46 0.19
C PHE A 194 -2.26 -23.30 -0.94
N GLU A 195 -1.57 -22.66 -1.86
CA GLU A 195 -1.19 -23.29 -3.14
C GLU A 195 0.17 -23.99 -3.11
N GLY A 196 0.54 -24.55 -1.95
CA GLY A 196 1.87 -25.13 -1.70
C GLY A 196 2.94 -24.08 -1.38
N GLY A 197 4.03 -24.48 -0.71
CA GLY A 197 5.19 -23.62 -0.47
C GLY A 197 5.05 -22.50 0.57
N ALA A 198 3.90 -22.38 1.25
CA ALA A 198 3.67 -21.29 2.22
C ALA A 198 4.71 -21.22 3.36
N PRO A 199 5.11 -22.31 4.05
CA PRO A 199 6.07 -22.20 5.16
C PRO A 199 7.47 -21.73 4.77
N GLU A 200 7.85 -21.87 3.49
CA GLU A 200 9.14 -21.43 2.92
C GLU A 200 9.03 -20.13 2.10
N SER A 201 7.81 -19.59 1.99
CA SER A 201 7.50 -18.44 1.15
C SER A 201 7.99 -17.13 1.79
N LYS A 202 8.16 -16.09 0.96
CA LYS A 202 8.52 -14.75 1.45
C LYS A 202 7.42 -14.13 2.31
N MET A 203 6.16 -14.48 2.02
CA MET A 203 4.98 -14.01 2.73
C MET A 203 4.70 -14.81 4.01
N PHE A 204 4.68 -16.14 3.92
CA PHE A 204 4.26 -17.04 5.00
C PHE A 204 5.42 -17.79 5.67
N GLY A 205 6.66 -17.41 5.38
CA GLY A 205 7.87 -17.94 6.01
C GLY A 205 7.74 -18.02 7.53
N GLY A 206 8.00 -19.20 8.09
CA GLY A 206 7.90 -19.44 9.54
C GLY A 206 6.48 -19.60 10.10
N VAL A 207 5.43 -19.57 9.27
CA VAL A 207 4.09 -20.03 9.66
C VAL A 207 4.11 -21.56 9.72
N SER A 208 3.85 -22.13 10.90
CA SER A 208 3.82 -23.58 11.05
C SER A 208 2.62 -24.19 10.30
N PRO A 209 2.74 -25.42 9.75
CA PRO A 209 1.60 -26.12 9.16
C PRO A 209 0.41 -26.20 10.11
N LEU A 210 0.65 -26.38 11.41
CA LEU A 210 -0.39 -26.38 12.44
C LEU A 210 -1.12 -25.03 12.52
N LEU A 211 -0.41 -23.90 12.45
CA LEU A 211 -1.04 -22.57 12.44
C LEU A 211 -1.89 -22.39 11.17
N ILE A 212 -1.43 -22.87 10.01
CA ILE A 212 -2.21 -22.86 8.77
C ILE A 212 -3.49 -23.68 8.91
N THR A 213 -3.40 -24.91 9.43
CA THR A 213 -4.55 -25.79 9.64
C THR A 213 -5.59 -25.14 10.56
N LYS A 214 -5.15 -24.56 11.68
CA LYS A 214 -6.06 -23.89 12.60
C LYS A 214 -6.64 -22.61 12.01
N LEU A 215 -5.88 -21.84 11.22
CA LEU A 215 -6.42 -20.69 10.50
C LEU A 215 -7.57 -21.09 9.57
N ASP A 216 -7.48 -22.23 8.87
CA ASP A 216 -8.56 -22.71 7.98
C ASP A 216 -9.88 -23.00 8.73
N GLU A 217 -9.84 -23.19 10.05
CA GLU A 217 -11.05 -23.33 10.89
C GLU A 217 -11.78 -22.00 11.11
N HIS A 218 -11.09 -20.86 10.99
CA HIS A 218 -11.65 -19.53 11.24
C HIS A 218 -12.19 -18.88 9.95
N LYS A 219 -13.51 -18.90 9.74
CA LYS A 219 -14.13 -18.37 8.50
C LYS A 219 -13.92 -16.88 8.21
N SER A 220 -13.35 -16.11 9.14
CA SER A 220 -13.19 -14.66 9.03
C SER A 220 -11.78 -14.14 9.37
N TRP A 221 -10.77 -15.01 9.39
CA TRP A 221 -9.39 -14.58 9.65
C TRP A 221 -8.81 -13.70 8.55
N ALA A 222 -9.27 -13.89 7.31
CA ALA A 222 -8.95 -13.03 6.18
C ALA A 222 -10.13 -12.10 5.90
N HIS A 223 -9.97 -10.82 6.19
CA HIS A 223 -11.00 -9.81 5.98
C HIS A 223 -10.93 -9.21 4.57
N PHE A 224 -11.88 -9.54 3.71
CA PHE A 224 -11.98 -8.99 2.35
C PHE A 224 -12.93 -7.78 2.32
N TYR A 225 -12.42 -6.59 2.02
CA TYR A 225 -13.21 -5.34 1.92
C TYR A 225 -13.12 -4.67 0.54
N GLY A 226 -12.45 -5.31 -0.42
CA GLY A 226 -12.26 -4.77 -1.76
C GLY A 226 -13.52 -4.78 -2.62
N LYS A 227 -13.62 -3.79 -3.52
CA LYS A 227 -14.61 -3.77 -4.61
C LYS A 227 -14.10 -4.46 -5.88
N GLN A 228 -12.84 -4.87 -5.92
CA GLN A 228 -12.21 -5.41 -7.13
C GLN A 228 -11.15 -6.46 -6.83
N SER A 229 -11.02 -7.44 -7.72
CA SER A 229 -10.06 -8.54 -7.64
C SER A 229 -9.63 -9.02 -9.02
N ILE A 230 -8.56 -9.82 -9.07
CA ILE A 230 -8.15 -10.59 -10.24
C ILE A 230 -8.62 -12.05 -10.04
N THR A 231 -9.26 -12.64 -11.04
CA THR A 231 -9.54 -14.08 -11.04
C THR A 231 -8.33 -14.85 -11.55
N THR A 232 -8.26 -16.14 -11.26
CA THR A 232 -7.25 -17.04 -11.82
C THR A 232 -7.17 -16.91 -13.34
N ASP A 233 -8.30 -16.93 -14.05
CA ASP A 233 -8.32 -16.82 -15.52
C ASP A 233 -7.68 -15.52 -16.03
N ASN A 234 -7.88 -14.40 -15.35
CA ASN A 234 -7.25 -13.14 -15.73
C ASN A 234 -5.78 -13.09 -15.33
N PHE A 235 -5.43 -13.66 -14.17
CA PHE A 235 -4.03 -13.80 -13.76
C PHE A 235 -3.22 -14.57 -14.82
N TYR A 236 -3.76 -15.68 -15.33
CA TYR A 236 -3.12 -16.50 -16.37
C TYR A 236 -3.03 -15.80 -17.74
N LYS A 237 -3.89 -14.82 -18.02
CA LYS A 237 -3.80 -14.01 -19.25
C LYS A 237 -2.71 -12.95 -19.18
N MET A 238 -2.36 -12.50 -17.98
CA MET A 238 -1.23 -11.60 -17.73
C MET A 238 0.06 -12.40 -17.76
N LYS A 239 0.53 -12.77 -18.97
CA LYS A 239 1.63 -13.72 -19.17
C LYS A 239 2.89 -13.32 -18.39
N SER A 240 3.19 -12.03 -18.33
CA SER A 240 4.40 -11.53 -17.64
C SER A 240 4.25 -11.70 -16.13
N VAL A 241 3.08 -11.36 -15.59
CA VAL A 241 2.76 -11.60 -14.17
C VAL A 241 2.74 -13.10 -13.83
N TRP A 242 2.11 -13.93 -14.65
CA TRP A 242 2.00 -15.37 -14.42
C TRP A 242 3.38 -16.05 -14.29
N ASN A 243 4.35 -15.62 -15.08
CA ASN A 243 5.71 -16.18 -15.04
C ASN A 243 6.48 -15.77 -13.79
N ASP A 244 6.26 -14.55 -13.30
CA ASP A 244 7.10 -13.93 -12.27
C ASP A 244 6.48 -13.98 -10.87
N PHE A 245 5.23 -14.43 -10.73
CA PHE A 245 4.51 -14.48 -9.46
C PHE A 245 3.94 -15.86 -9.15
N ASN A 246 4.01 -16.25 -7.89
CA ASN A 246 3.27 -17.38 -7.34
C ASN A 246 1.95 -16.90 -6.75
N ILE A 247 0.88 -17.63 -7.04
CA ILE A 247 -0.37 -17.51 -6.28
C ILE A 247 -0.14 -18.23 -4.95
N MET A 248 -0.33 -17.53 -3.84
CA MET A 248 -0.14 -18.10 -2.51
C MET A 248 -1.45 -18.59 -1.91
N MET A 249 -2.53 -17.87 -2.20
CA MET A 249 -3.86 -18.20 -1.72
C MET A 249 -4.92 -17.91 -2.78
N THR A 250 -5.92 -18.78 -2.86
CA THR A 250 -7.13 -18.53 -3.65
C THR A 250 -8.41 -18.64 -2.82
N LEU A 251 -9.44 -17.91 -3.26
CA LEU A 251 -10.82 -18.10 -2.81
C LEU A 251 -11.60 -18.86 -3.88
N PRO A 252 -12.12 -20.06 -3.57
CA PRO A 252 -12.86 -20.86 -4.53
C PRO A 252 -14.16 -20.16 -4.92
N THR A 253 -14.56 -20.31 -6.18
CA THR A 253 -15.88 -19.85 -6.63
C THR A 253 -16.78 -21.00 -7.08
N ASN A 254 -18.09 -20.71 -7.14
CA ASN A 254 -19.09 -21.64 -7.70
C ASN A 254 -19.16 -21.57 -9.25
N LYS A 255 -18.34 -20.75 -9.90
CA LYS A 255 -18.32 -20.63 -11.37
C LYS A 255 -17.33 -21.62 -11.97
N LYS A 256 -17.79 -22.34 -13.01
CA LYS A 256 -16.92 -23.16 -13.85
C LYS A 256 -16.14 -22.27 -14.82
N SER A 257 -14.88 -22.63 -15.08
CA SER A 257 -14.06 -21.96 -16.09
C SER A 257 -14.70 -22.08 -17.47
N LYS A 258 -14.63 -21.01 -18.27
CA LYS A 258 -14.90 -21.06 -19.72
C LYS A 258 -13.62 -21.26 -20.53
N VAL A 259 -12.45 -21.15 -19.89
CA VAL A 259 -11.15 -21.31 -20.53
C VAL A 259 -10.88 -22.81 -20.66
N VAL A 260 -11.08 -23.31 -21.89
CA VAL A 260 -10.44 -24.53 -22.37
C VAL A 260 -8.94 -24.22 -22.47
N ASP A 261 -8.14 -25.14 -21.97
CA ASP A 261 -6.68 -25.25 -22.08
C ASP A 261 -5.97 -24.20 -22.99
N PRO A 262 -5.06 -23.37 -22.44
CA PRO A 262 -4.15 -22.57 -23.25
C PRO A 262 -3.27 -23.40 -24.21
N ALA A 263 -3.18 -24.72 -24.03
CA ALA A 263 -2.40 -25.65 -24.86
C ALA A 263 -3.04 -26.01 -26.21
N ASN A 264 -4.19 -25.42 -26.57
CA ASN A 264 -4.77 -25.63 -27.90
C ASN A 264 -4.14 -24.78 -29.02
N ASN A 265 -2.98 -24.16 -28.79
CA ASN A 265 -2.02 -23.80 -29.85
C ASN A 265 -0.69 -24.55 -29.68
N GLU A 266 -0.82 -25.87 -29.49
CA GLU A 266 0.17 -26.94 -29.44
C GLU A 266 0.98 -27.19 -28.15
N PRO A 267 1.24 -28.47 -27.83
CA PRO A 267 1.63 -28.95 -26.51
C PRO A 267 3.16 -29.01 -26.40
N GLY A 268 3.74 -28.13 -25.59
CA GLY A 268 4.95 -28.48 -24.86
C GLY A 268 4.56 -29.52 -23.81
N ASP A 269 5.10 -30.72 -23.97
CA ASP A 269 4.90 -31.89 -23.11
C ASP A 269 4.87 -31.52 -21.61
N MET A 270 3.79 -31.87 -20.91
CA MET A 270 3.60 -31.53 -19.49
C MET A 270 4.62 -32.21 -18.56
N ASP A 271 5.43 -33.13 -19.08
CA ASP A 271 6.63 -33.66 -18.40
C ASP A 271 7.81 -32.67 -18.35
N SER A 272 7.72 -31.53 -19.05
CA SER A 272 8.74 -30.47 -19.01
C SER A 272 8.46 -29.38 -17.97
N ASN A 273 7.34 -29.44 -17.23
CA ASN A 273 7.10 -28.50 -16.12
C ASN A 273 8.06 -28.81 -14.97
N PRO A 274 9.05 -27.97 -14.66
CA PRO A 274 10.01 -28.25 -13.59
C PRO A 274 9.39 -28.14 -12.19
N ASN A 275 8.12 -27.73 -12.07
CA ASN A 275 7.47 -27.52 -10.79
C ASN A 275 6.16 -28.31 -10.65
N PRO A 276 6.22 -29.55 -10.12
CA PRO A 276 5.06 -30.42 -9.92
C PRO A 276 4.03 -29.89 -8.88
N ALA A 277 4.33 -28.78 -8.19
CA ALA A 277 3.42 -28.14 -7.23
C ALA A 277 2.26 -27.35 -7.89
N LYS A 278 2.28 -27.12 -9.21
CA LYS A 278 1.28 -26.29 -9.93
C LYS A 278 0.11 -27.08 -10.56
N LYS A 279 -0.32 -28.20 -9.98
CA LYS A 279 -1.50 -28.97 -10.45
C LYS A 279 -2.79 -28.47 -9.80
N PHE A 280 -3.43 -27.49 -10.42
CA PHE A 280 -4.77 -27.06 -10.04
C PHE A 280 -5.86 -27.84 -10.78
N PRO A 281 -7.01 -28.14 -10.15
CA PRO A 281 -8.17 -28.62 -10.88
C PRO A 281 -8.74 -27.45 -11.70
N TYR A 282 -8.36 -27.38 -12.99
CA TYR A 282 -8.75 -26.38 -14.01
C TYR A 282 -10.26 -26.17 -14.22
N ASN A 283 -11.13 -26.82 -13.45
CA ASN A 283 -12.58 -26.81 -13.64
C ASN A 283 -13.33 -25.72 -12.83
N LYS A 284 -12.64 -24.91 -12.02
CA LYS A 284 -13.26 -23.81 -11.24
C LYS A 284 -12.43 -22.53 -11.30
N ILE A 285 -13.08 -21.41 -11.61
CA ILE A 285 -12.47 -20.08 -11.51
C ILE A 285 -12.31 -19.78 -10.02
N SER A 286 -11.15 -19.31 -9.59
CA SER A 286 -10.95 -18.82 -8.22
C SER A 286 -10.59 -17.33 -8.23
N ILE A 287 -10.81 -16.65 -7.12
CA ILE A 287 -10.28 -15.30 -6.91
C ILE A 287 -8.87 -15.44 -6.35
N VAL A 288 -7.90 -14.75 -6.94
CA VAL A 288 -6.54 -14.68 -6.41
C VAL A 288 -6.57 -13.85 -5.14
N ALA A 289 -6.24 -14.46 -4.00
CA ALA A 289 -6.33 -13.85 -2.69
C ALA A 289 -4.97 -13.38 -2.18
N ALA A 290 -3.88 -14.07 -2.53
CA ALA A 290 -2.53 -13.56 -2.31
C ALA A 290 -1.56 -14.01 -3.39
N VAL A 291 -0.55 -13.18 -3.60
CA VAL A 291 0.55 -13.41 -4.52
C VAL A 291 1.88 -13.01 -3.89
N GLU A 292 2.95 -13.64 -4.34
CA GLU A 292 4.31 -13.18 -4.09
C GLU A 292 5.15 -13.30 -5.36
N GLY A 293 6.02 -12.34 -5.61
CA GLY A 293 6.97 -12.38 -6.72
C GLY A 293 8.07 -13.40 -6.48
N ASN A 294 8.43 -14.16 -7.50
CA ASN A 294 9.48 -15.17 -7.50
C ASN A 294 10.83 -14.52 -7.17
N ASP A 295 11.23 -13.55 -7.99
CA ASP A 295 12.47 -12.77 -7.79
C ASP A 295 12.17 -11.32 -7.42
N VAL A 296 11.16 -10.72 -8.04
CA VAL A 296 10.73 -9.36 -7.70
C VAL A 296 10.16 -9.31 -6.27
N PRO A 297 10.58 -8.35 -5.42
CA PRO A 297 10.18 -8.30 -4.01
C PRO A 297 8.79 -7.66 -3.83
N ILE A 298 7.82 -8.09 -4.63
CA ILE A 298 6.43 -7.61 -4.56
C ILE A 298 5.57 -8.69 -3.90
N LEU A 299 4.87 -8.31 -2.84
CA LEU A 299 3.88 -9.12 -2.14
C LEU A 299 2.49 -8.48 -2.29
N GLY A 300 1.45 -9.29 -2.32
CA GLY A 300 0.08 -8.80 -2.43
C GLY A 300 -0.95 -9.64 -1.70
N THR A 301 -1.88 -9.01 -0.99
CA THR A 301 -3.03 -9.68 -0.38
C THR A 301 -4.33 -8.96 -0.73
N LEU A 302 -5.37 -9.71 -1.11
CA LEU A 302 -6.71 -9.18 -1.33
C LEU A 302 -7.43 -8.84 0.00
N TRP A 303 -7.08 -9.55 1.08
CA TRP A 303 -7.59 -9.22 2.41
C TRP A 303 -6.71 -8.19 3.11
N HIS A 304 -7.23 -7.66 4.22
CA HIS A 304 -6.52 -6.69 5.06
C HIS A 304 -5.84 -7.39 6.25
N PRO A 305 -4.51 -7.58 6.23
CA PRO A 305 -3.81 -8.33 7.29
C PRO A 305 -3.83 -7.61 8.64
N ALA A 306 -3.98 -6.28 8.65
CA ALA A 306 -3.98 -5.48 9.87
C ALA A 306 -5.31 -5.52 10.65
N HIS A 307 -6.42 -5.92 10.02
CA HIS A 307 -7.75 -5.76 10.64
C HIS A 307 -7.90 -6.60 11.92
N ASN A 308 -7.35 -7.81 11.95
CA ASN A 308 -7.44 -8.75 13.08
C ASN A 308 -7.01 -8.13 14.42
N ALA A 309 -5.95 -7.32 14.42
CA ALA A 309 -5.43 -6.76 15.65
C ALA A 309 -5.96 -5.36 15.99
N TRP A 310 -6.33 -4.52 14.99
CA TRP A 310 -6.55 -3.09 15.24
C TRP A 310 -7.90 -2.52 14.82
N GLU A 311 -8.76 -3.28 14.14
CA GLU A 311 -10.02 -2.75 13.57
C GLU A 311 -11.27 -3.34 14.22
N TRP A 312 -12.02 -2.52 14.97
CA TRP A 312 -13.07 -2.93 15.92
C TRP A 312 -14.50 -2.56 15.49
N GLY A 313 -14.69 -2.20 14.22
CA GLY A 313 -15.94 -1.62 13.73
C GLY A 313 -17.06 -2.63 13.45
N LYS A 314 -18.32 -2.23 13.70
CA LYS A 314 -19.54 -3.04 13.50
C LYS A 314 -19.87 -3.33 12.03
N LYS A 315 -19.35 -2.55 11.07
CA LYS A 315 -19.55 -2.78 9.62
C LYS A 315 -18.47 -3.66 8.99
N GLN A 316 -17.36 -3.87 9.69
CA GLN A 316 -16.36 -4.83 9.32
C GLN A 316 -16.97 -6.20 9.67
N SER A 317 -17.19 -7.07 8.68
CA SER A 317 -17.53 -8.50 8.87
C SER A 317 -16.78 -9.08 10.08
N PRO A 318 -17.37 -9.96 10.92
CA PRO A 318 -16.79 -10.35 12.22
C PRO A 318 -15.30 -10.67 12.09
N VAL A 319 -14.46 -9.74 12.53
CA VAL A 319 -13.02 -9.85 12.39
C VAL A 319 -12.55 -10.95 13.34
N CYS A 320 -11.78 -11.93 12.85
CA CYS A 320 -11.22 -12.96 13.72
C CYS A 320 -10.20 -12.37 14.70
N ARG A 321 -10.34 -12.69 15.99
CA ARG A 321 -9.52 -12.16 17.11
C ARG A 321 -8.78 -13.25 17.88
N GLU A 322 -8.94 -14.48 17.46
CA GLU A 322 -8.32 -15.65 18.06
C GLU A 322 -6.80 -15.63 17.87
N TYR A 323 -6.10 -16.39 18.70
CA TYR A 323 -4.63 -16.38 18.78
C TYR A 323 -3.99 -16.56 17.40
N GLU A 324 -4.52 -17.50 16.61
CA GLU A 324 -4.05 -17.85 15.28
C GLU A 324 -4.18 -16.65 14.31
N CYS A 325 -5.30 -15.93 14.37
CA CYS A 325 -5.59 -14.77 13.53
C CYS A 325 -4.71 -13.56 13.86
N ILE A 326 -4.39 -13.37 15.14
CA ILE A 326 -3.43 -12.36 15.58
C ILE A 326 -2.00 -12.77 15.18
N LYS A 327 -1.69 -14.07 15.32
CA LYS A 327 -0.36 -14.59 15.01
C LYS A 327 -0.02 -14.44 13.53
N VAL A 328 -0.95 -14.75 12.62
CA VAL A 328 -0.71 -14.55 11.18
C VAL A 328 -0.53 -13.08 10.83
N THR A 329 -1.29 -12.17 11.44
CA THR A 329 -1.09 -10.71 11.29
C THR A 329 0.32 -10.28 11.67
N GLN A 330 0.85 -10.80 12.79
CA GLN A 330 2.22 -10.52 13.24
C GLN A 330 3.28 -11.11 12.31
N VAL A 331 3.08 -12.34 11.84
CA VAL A 331 4.04 -13.01 10.95
C VAL A 331 4.14 -12.28 9.61
N LEU A 332 3.01 -11.91 9.00
CA LEU A 332 3.00 -11.19 7.73
C LEU A 332 3.74 -9.84 7.82
N ALA A 333 3.51 -9.07 8.89
CA ALA A 333 4.26 -7.83 9.14
C ALA A 333 5.75 -8.09 9.31
N SER A 334 6.10 -9.12 10.10
CA SER A 334 7.48 -9.42 10.43
C SER A 334 8.27 -9.86 9.20
N ASN A 335 7.67 -10.68 8.34
CA ASN A 335 8.27 -11.13 7.09
C ASN A 335 8.45 -9.98 6.09
N PHE A 336 7.46 -9.09 5.96
CA PHE A 336 7.60 -7.91 5.12
C PHE A 336 8.70 -6.95 5.64
N VAL A 337 8.70 -6.64 6.93
CA VAL A 337 9.73 -5.76 7.52
C VAL A 337 11.12 -6.42 7.47
N GLN A 338 11.21 -7.75 7.55
CA GLN A 338 12.46 -8.47 7.34
C GLN A 338 12.98 -8.33 5.90
N GLN A 339 12.11 -8.37 4.89
CA GLN A 339 12.51 -8.04 3.52
C GLN A 339 13.07 -6.62 3.43
N ALA A 340 12.44 -5.64 4.08
CA ALA A 340 12.93 -4.26 4.07
C ALA A 340 14.31 -4.10 4.74
N ARG A 341 14.62 -4.90 5.76
CA ARG A 341 15.96 -4.92 6.37
C ARG A 341 17.04 -5.37 5.39
N LYS A 342 16.74 -6.25 4.42
CA LYS A 342 17.70 -6.65 3.38
C LYS A 342 18.16 -5.44 2.55
N HIS A 343 17.24 -4.51 2.23
CA HIS A 343 17.59 -3.26 1.54
C HIS A 343 18.55 -2.39 2.36
N ALA A 344 18.27 -2.29 3.67
CA ALA A 344 19.04 -1.43 4.55
C ALA A 344 20.49 -1.91 4.69
N LEU A 345 20.69 -3.23 4.74
CA LEU A 345 22.02 -3.86 4.73
C LEU A 345 22.76 -3.54 3.43
N GLN A 346 22.13 -3.70 2.26
CA GLN A 346 22.73 -3.36 0.96
C GLN A 346 23.19 -1.89 0.88
N LYS A 347 22.39 -0.95 1.38
CA LYS A 347 22.80 0.47 1.45
C LYS A 347 23.98 0.72 2.37
N SER A 348 24.07 -0.01 3.49
CA SER A 348 25.19 0.14 4.43
C SER A 348 26.52 -0.40 3.87
N GLU A 349 26.46 -1.42 3.00
CA GLU A 349 27.64 -2.00 2.33
C GLU A 349 28.16 -1.14 1.16
N HIS A 350 27.28 -0.36 0.50
CA HIS A 350 27.58 0.36 -0.76
C HIS A 350 27.98 1.86 -0.64
N HIS A 351 28.53 2.29 0.51
CA HIS A 351 29.14 3.62 0.78
C HIS A 351 28.33 4.62 1.64
N LEU A 352 29.05 5.11 2.66
CA LEU A 352 28.99 6.45 3.24
C LEU A 352 29.14 7.52 2.16
N ASN A 353 28.03 7.94 1.53
CA ASN A 353 27.99 9.20 0.79
C ASN A 353 26.55 9.75 0.77
N LEU A 354 26.08 10.22 1.92
CA LEU A 354 24.84 11.00 2.02
C LEU A 354 25.20 12.49 2.02
N ASN A 355 25.50 13.03 0.84
CA ASN A 355 25.41 14.46 0.56
C ASN A 355 24.45 14.64 -0.61
N SER A 356 23.14 14.66 -0.32
CA SER A 356 22.14 15.28 -1.19
C SER A 356 21.04 15.88 -0.33
N GLY A 357 20.72 17.15 -0.63
CA GLY A 357 20.00 18.06 0.24
C GLY A 357 18.51 17.74 0.44
N SER A 358 18.05 18.10 1.64
CA SER A 358 16.72 18.62 1.94
C SER A 358 15.49 17.85 1.41
N SER A 359 15.18 16.74 2.07
CA SER A 359 13.80 16.50 2.51
C SER A 359 13.86 15.91 3.91
N GLN A 360 13.46 16.66 4.94
CA GLN A 360 13.22 16.04 6.24
C GLN A 360 12.07 15.04 6.04
N LEU A 361 12.35 13.74 6.15
CA LEU A 361 11.31 12.71 6.12
C LEU A 361 10.30 13.04 7.22
N GLN A 362 9.10 13.45 6.83
CA GLN A 362 8.03 13.68 7.79
C GLN A 362 7.67 12.34 8.41
N SER A 363 7.94 12.16 9.71
CA SER A 363 7.48 10.96 10.40
C SER A 363 5.95 10.96 10.44
N ILE A 364 5.32 9.79 10.29
CA ILE A 364 3.87 9.68 10.52
C ILE A 364 3.46 10.18 11.92
N MET A 365 4.39 10.15 12.88
CA MET A 365 4.17 10.62 14.25
C MET A 365 3.92 12.13 14.34
N GLU A 366 4.34 12.89 13.34
CA GLU A 366 4.10 14.34 13.25
C GLU A 366 2.72 14.66 12.67
N VAL A 367 2.03 13.65 12.14
CA VAL A 367 0.71 13.79 11.51
C VAL A 367 -0.38 13.57 12.56
N LYS A 368 -1.38 14.45 12.57
CA LYS A 368 -2.50 14.33 13.49
C LYS A 368 -3.35 13.09 13.18
N LYS A 369 -3.50 12.24 14.19
CA LYS A 369 -4.39 11.07 14.17
C LYS A 369 -5.79 11.47 14.65
N PHE A 370 -6.82 10.97 13.98
CA PHE A 370 -8.23 11.23 14.29
C PHE A 370 -8.98 9.92 14.55
N TYR A 371 -9.94 9.98 15.47
CA TYR A 371 -10.94 8.93 15.63
C TYR A 371 -11.97 9.02 14.49
N THR A 372 -11.77 8.23 13.44
CA THR A 372 -12.57 8.31 12.21
C THR A 372 -13.83 7.46 12.23
N TYR A 373 -13.88 6.49 13.15
CA TYR A 373 -14.95 5.50 13.19
C TYR A 373 -16.35 6.13 13.24
N LYS A 374 -16.55 7.15 14.09
CA LYS A 374 -17.83 7.86 14.25
C LYS A 374 -18.35 8.46 12.93
N PHE A 375 -17.47 8.74 11.99
CA PHE A 375 -17.81 9.48 10.77
C PHE A 375 -18.02 8.58 9.56
N ASP A 376 -17.11 7.64 9.29
CA ASP A 376 -17.17 6.82 8.08
C ASP A 376 -17.33 5.32 8.33
N ASN A 377 -17.24 4.88 9.59
CA ASN A 377 -17.33 3.50 10.05
C ASN A 377 -16.36 2.53 9.35
N SER A 378 -15.36 3.02 8.60
CA SER A 378 -14.48 2.18 7.78
C SER A 378 -13.22 1.80 8.53
N PHE A 379 -12.65 2.74 9.30
CA PHE A 379 -11.48 2.52 10.15
C PHE A 379 -11.69 3.11 11.54
N PHE A 380 -11.12 2.45 12.56
CA PHE A 380 -11.23 2.92 13.93
C PHE A 380 -10.57 4.30 14.11
N GLU A 381 -9.32 4.42 13.64
CA GLU A 381 -8.52 5.63 13.66
C GLU A 381 -7.80 5.81 12.33
N SER A 382 -7.63 7.06 11.89
CA SER A 382 -6.86 7.39 10.69
C SER A 382 -6.01 8.64 10.89
N TYR A 383 -4.82 8.65 10.29
CA TYR A 383 -4.04 9.86 10.07
C TYR A 383 -4.64 10.58 8.87
N ILE A 384 -4.99 11.87 9.01
CA ILE A 384 -5.63 12.65 7.94
C ILE A 384 -4.67 13.76 7.51
N PHE A 385 -4.51 13.91 6.20
CA PHE A 385 -3.57 14.86 5.59
C PHE A 385 -4.33 15.93 4.82
N GLU A 386 -3.68 17.09 4.68
CA GLU A 386 -4.18 18.26 3.96
C GLU A 386 -5.55 18.71 4.48
N VAL A 387 -5.52 19.35 5.65
CA VAL A 387 -6.68 19.96 6.29
C VAL A 387 -7.24 21.04 5.38
N ASN A 388 -8.58 21.11 5.24
CA ASN A 388 -9.23 22.20 4.54
C ASN A 388 -8.75 23.55 5.14
N PRO A 389 -8.16 24.46 4.33
CA PRO A 389 -7.59 25.72 4.81
C PRO A 389 -8.58 26.60 5.60
N SER A 390 -9.89 26.38 5.43
CA SER A 390 -10.94 27.10 6.16
C SER A 390 -10.90 26.89 7.68
N TRP A 391 -10.13 25.91 8.18
CA TRP A 391 -9.98 25.64 9.62
C TRP A 391 -8.65 26.10 10.20
N ASN A 392 -7.67 26.46 9.36
CA ASN A 392 -6.39 27.04 9.77
C ASN A 392 -6.32 28.56 9.57
N LYS A 393 -7.37 29.18 9.02
CA LYS A 393 -7.58 30.60 9.19
C LYS A 393 -8.21 30.82 10.57
N GLU A 394 -7.39 31.04 11.58
CA GLU A 394 -7.73 32.21 12.40
C GLU A 394 -7.78 33.38 11.42
N ASP A 395 -8.96 34.00 11.29
CA ASP A 395 -9.27 35.12 10.38
C ASP A 395 -8.36 36.34 10.63
N SER A 396 -7.09 36.21 10.30
CA SER A 396 -6.07 37.26 10.40
C SER A 396 -6.13 38.15 9.17
N THR A 397 -6.39 37.62 7.97
CA THR A 397 -6.31 38.43 6.75
C THR A 397 -7.38 39.52 6.62
N PHE A 398 -8.61 39.31 7.14
CA PHE A 398 -9.64 40.36 7.08
C PHE A 398 -9.50 41.36 8.24
N LEU A 399 -9.21 40.87 9.45
CA LEU A 399 -8.95 41.74 10.60
C LEU A 399 -7.69 42.57 10.40
N ASP A 400 -6.60 42.02 9.89
CA ASP A 400 -5.34 42.75 9.68
C ASP A 400 -5.51 43.84 8.61
N PHE A 401 -6.23 43.55 7.52
CA PHE A 401 -6.53 44.55 6.49
C PHE A 401 -7.47 45.64 6.98
N PHE A 402 -8.47 45.26 7.79
CA PHE A 402 -9.40 46.20 8.42
C PHE A 402 -8.72 47.07 9.49
N MET A 403 -7.82 46.49 10.30
CA MET A 403 -7.04 47.22 11.31
C MET A 403 -6.00 48.13 10.67
N LEU A 404 -5.41 47.73 9.54
CA LEU A 404 -4.56 48.59 8.73
C LEU A 404 -5.35 49.79 8.19
N LEU A 405 -6.55 49.57 7.64
CA LEU A 405 -7.44 50.63 7.14
C LEU A 405 -7.85 51.63 8.25
N LEU A 406 -8.13 51.13 9.45
CA LEU A 406 -8.50 51.96 10.61
C LEU A 406 -7.32 52.75 11.19
N SER A 407 -6.10 52.23 11.06
CA SER A 407 -4.89 52.96 11.45
C SER A 407 -4.61 54.17 10.56
N PHE A 408 -4.95 54.10 9.26
CA PHE A 408 -4.89 55.23 8.34
C PHE A 408 -5.96 56.30 8.59
N LEU A 409 -7.05 55.96 9.31
CA LEU A 409 -8.15 56.88 9.63
C LEU A 409 -8.08 57.47 11.05
N GLY A 410 -7.00 57.20 11.80
CA GLY A 410 -6.75 57.82 13.12
C GLY A 410 -7.64 57.35 14.27
N LEU A 411 -8.40 56.25 14.10
CA LEU A 411 -9.36 55.73 15.09
C LEU A 411 -8.81 54.57 15.94
N GLY A 412 -7.49 54.37 15.93
CA GLY A 412 -6.86 53.09 16.32
C GLY A 412 -6.96 52.68 17.80
N THR A 413 -7.09 53.60 18.76
CA THR A 413 -6.90 53.26 20.19
C THR A 413 -8.21 52.94 20.93
N THR A 414 -9.31 53.63 20.62
CA THR A 414 -10.61 53.39 21.28
C THR A 414 -11.36 52.20 20.70
N MET A 415 -11.18 51.91 19.40
CA MET A 415 -11.81 50.77 18.75
C MET A 415 -11.09 49.44 19.02
N TRP A 416 -9.79 49.48 19.34
CA TRP A 416 -9.02 48.29 19.72
C TRP A 416 -9.55 47.63 21.01
N LEU A 417 -9.87 48.42 22.04
CA LEU A 417 -10.46 47.91 23.28
C LEU A 417 -11.86 47.31 23.08
N PHE A 418 -12.66 47.91 22.19
CA PHE A 418 -13.99 47.40 21.84
C PHE A 418 -13.90 46.06 21.10
N PHE A 419 -12.95 45.90 20.17
CA PHE A 419 -12.73 44.66 19.43
C PHE A 419 -12.02 43.57 20.26
N VAL A 420 -11.14 43.92 21.21
CA VAL A 420 -10.59 42.95 22.18
C VAL A 420 -11.72 42.41 23.08
N GLY A 421 -12.64 43.26 23.52
CA GLY A 421 -13.84 42.85 24.26
C GLY A 421 -14.79 41.94 23.43
N LEU A 422 -15.03 42.29 22.16
CA LEU A 422 -15.81 41.46 21.24
C LEU A 422 -15.13 40.10 20.97
N LYS A 423 -13.81 40.10 20.76
CA LYS A 423 -13.01 38.89 20.52
C LYS A 423 -13.03 37.96 21.74
N TRP A 424 -13.01 38.51 22.96
CA TRP A 424 -13.17 37.72 24.19
C TRP A 424 -14.58 37.13 24.33
N MET A 425 -15.63 37.89 24.00
CA MET A 425 -17.01 37.38 23.98
C MET A 425 -17.22 36.29 22.92
N PHE A 426 -16.69 36.46 21.70
CA PHE A 426 -16.79 35.47 20.63
C PHE A 426 -15.91 34.24 20.89
N GLN A 427 -14.72 34.38 21.49
CA GLN A 427 -13.93 33.25 21.99
C GLN A 427 -14.63 32.50 23.13
N SER A 428 -15.39 33.17 24.00
CA SER A 428 -16.17 32.47 25.05
C SER A 428 -17.30 31.63 24.45
N LYS A 429 -17.98 32.12 23.41
CA LYS A 429 -19.03 31.39 22.67
C LYS A 429 -18.47 30.29 21.78
N SER A 430 -17.35 30.52 21.09
CA SER A 430 -16.66 29.49 20.30
C SER A 430 -16.05 28.41 21.20
N ASN A 431 -15.50 28.74 22.38
CA ASN A 431 -15.03 27.74 23.35
C ASN A 431 -16.19 26.88 23.90
N GLN A 432 -17.42 27.39 23.92
CA GLN A 432 -18.61 26.59 24.28
C GLN A 432 -19.04 25.63 23.15
N THR A 433 -18.85 26.00 21.88
CA THR A 433 -19.18 25.17 20.70
C THR A 433 -18.04 24.19 20.35
N SER A 434 -16.79 24.67 20.36
CA SER A 434 -15.56 23.88 20.30
C SER A 434 -15.42 22.96 21.50
N GLY A 435 -15.88 23.35 22.70
CA GLY A 435 -15.94 22.47 23.88
C GLY A 435 -16.99 21.36 23.78
N LYS A 436 -18.05 21.55 22.98
CA LYS A 436 -18.99 20.48 22.60
C LYS A 436 -18.39 19.56 21.52
N LEU A 437 -17.62 20.09 20.58
CA LEU A 437 -16.97 19.33 19.52
C LEU A 437 -15.73 18.54 20.02
N LEU A 438 -14.97 19.11 20.96
CA LEU A 438 -13.85 18.45 21.68
C LEU A 438 -14.32 17.40 22.69
N LYS A 439 -15.57 17.43 23.12
CA LYS A 439 -16.19 16.33 23.88
C LYS A 439 -16.68 15.18 22.97
N GLU A 440 -16.73 15.40 21.66
CA GLU A 440 -17.13 14.40 20.66
C GLU A 440 -15.95 13.83 19.85
N ILE A 441 -14.77 14.44 19.95
CA ILE A 441 -13.44 13.94 19.52
C ILE A 441 -12.85 13.19 20.72
#